data_AF-A0A0P4VNC3-F1
#
_entry.id   AF-A0A0P4VNC3-F1
#
_cell.length_a   1.000
_cell.length_b   1.000
_cell.length_c   1.000
_cell.angle_alpha   90.00
_cell.angle_beta   90.00
_cell.angle_gamma   90.00
#
_symmetry.space_group_name_H-M   'P 1'
#
loop_
_entity.id
_entity.type
_entity.pdbx_description
1 polymer ?
#
loop_
_entity_poly.entity_id
_entity_poly.type
_entity_poly.pdbx_seq_one_letter_code
_entity_poly.pdbx_strand_id
1 'polypeptide(L)'
;IGKLVQCGAMECLVKMTRTEHVVMQSEAFLALNLATAMRGQDAESSLLKANVGEAITTFLSVTPPREVFHNILAFVGQLANSGEMRKHLCEAGVPKALYSSILCDALSDLKDQVSRLATM
;
A
#
# COMPACT_ATOMS: atom_id res chain seq x y z
N ILE A 1 -2.03 -18.73 -5.33
CA ILE A 1 -2.42 -17.48 -4.63
C ILE A 1 -3.75 -17.61 -3.89
N GLY A 2 -4.83 -18.12 -4.50
CA GLY A 2 -6.10 -18.32 -3.76
C GLY A 2 -5.96 -19.12 -2.45
N LYS A 3 -5.10 -20.16 -2.45
CA LYS A 3 -4.74 -20.90 -1.22
C LYS A 3 -3.91 -20.08 -0.22
N LEU A 4 -3.06 -19.16 -0.68
CA LEU A 4 -2.25 -18.30 0.19
C LEU A 4 -3.13 -17.32 0.96
N VAL A 5 -4.10 -16.71 0.28
CA VAL A 5 -5.10 -15.83 0.93
C VAL A 5 -5.90 -16.61 1.98
N GLN A 6 -6.36 -17.83 1.65
CA GLN A 6 -7.07 -18.70 2.60
C GLN A 6 -6.24 -19.11 3.82
N CYS A 7 -4.90 -19.14 3.69
CA CYS A 7 -3.99 -19.48 4.79
C CYS A 7 -3.57 -18.27 5.64
N GLY A 8 -4.16 -17.09 5.45
CA GLY A 8 -3.83 -15.88 6.21
C GLY A 8 -2.52 -15.21 5.79
N ALA A 9 -2.06 -15.45 4.55
CA ALA A 9 -0.80 -14.89 4.08
C ALA A 9 -0.83 -13.36 3.98
N MET A 10 -2.01 -12.75 3.75
CA MET A 10 -2.13 -11.29 3.61
C MET A 10 -1.84 -10.61 4.94
N GLU A 11 -2.41 -11.13 6.03
CA GLU A 11 -2.16 -10.65 7.39
C GLU A 11 -0.69 -10.83 7.78
N CYS A 12 -0.06 -11.94 7.39
CA CYS A 12 1.38 -12.16 7.60
C CYS A 12 2.24 -11.14 6.83
N LEU A 13 1.91 -10.86 5.57
CA LEU A 13 2.62 -9.86 4.78
C LEU A 13 2.44 -8.45 5.34
N VAL A 14 1.23 -8.06 5.77
CA VAL A 14 1.00 -6.76 6.43
C VAL A 14 1.73 -6.67 7.78
N LYS A 15 1.94 -7.77 8.50
CA LYS A 15 2.84 -7.77 9.66
C LYS A 15 4.29 -7.56 9.25
N MET A 16 4.72 -8.16 8.14
CA MET A 16 6.08 -8.04 7.62
C MET A 16 6.42 -6.59 7.21
N THR A 17 5.45 -5.78 6.79
CA THR A 17 5.67 -4.35 6.50
C THR A 17 5.99 -3.52 7.75
N ARG A 18 5.81 -4.07 8.96
CA ARG A 18 6.09 -3.40 10.25
C ARG A 18 7.39 -3.88 10.89
N THR A 19 8.17 -4.69 10.18
CA THR A 19 9.48 -5.18 10.65
C THR A 19 10.52 -4.07 10.62
N GLU A 20 11.64 -4.24 11.33
CA GLU A 20 12.71 -3.24 11.38
C GLU A 20 13.51 -3.12 10.07
N HIS A 21 13.47 -4.13 9.20
CA HIS A 21 14.31 -4.18 8.01
C HIS A 21 13.57 -3.64 6.79
N VAL A 22 14.02 -2.48 6.27
CA VAL A 22 13.45 -1.82 5.09
C VAL A 22 13.35 -2.74 3.87
N VAL A 23 14.31 -3.66 3.69
CA VAL A 23 14.28 -4.68 2.63
C VAL A 23 13.06 -5.60 2.79
N MET A 24 12.81 -6.11 4.00
CA MET A 24 11.63 -6.95 4.27
C MET A 24 10.33 -6.18 4.10
N GLN A 25 10.28 -4.92 4.52
CA GLN A 25 9.11 -4.07 4.30
C GLN A 25 8.82 -3.89 2.81
N SER A 26 9.86 -3.61 2.01
CA SER A 26 9.75 -3.40 0.56
C SER A 26 9.27 -4.65 -0.17
N GLU A 27 9.85 -5.82 0.16
CA GLU A 27 9.43 -7.11 -0.40
C GLU A 27 7.99 -7.47 0.00
N ALA A 28 7.60 -7.16 1.24
CA ALA A 28 6.23 -7.38 1.70
C ALA A 28 5.23 -6.54 0.88
N PHE A 29 5.53 -5.27 0.63
CA PHE A 29 4.67 -4.43 -0.21
C PHE A 29 4.65 -4.87 -1.67
N LEU A 30 5.76 -5.37 -2.21
CA LEU A 30 5.78 -5.94 -3.56
C LEU A 30 4.90 -7.18 -3.64
N ALA A 31 5.03 -8.09 -2.67
CA ALA A 31 4.21 -9.30 -2.59
C ALA A 31 2.71 -8.98 -2.41
N LEU A 32 2.37 -7.99 -1.58
CA LEU A 32 1.00 -7.51 -1.40
C LEU A 32 0.43 -6.94 -2.69
N ASN A 33 1.21 -6.11 -3.41
CA ASN A 33 0.79 -5.55 -4.69
C ASN A 33 0.49 -6.66 -5.70
N LEU A 34 1.41 -7.62 -5.87
CA LEU A 34 1.21 -8.75 -6.79
C LEU A 34 0.01 -9.63 -6.39
N ALA A 35 -0.14 -9.92 -5.09
CA ALA A 35 -1.26 -10.71 -4.60
C ALA A 35 -2.61 -10.03 -4.87
N THR A 36 -2.71 -8.72 -4.62
CA THR A 36 -3.91 -7.92 -4.86
C THR A 36 -4.19 -7.74 -6.34
N ALA A 37 -3.16 -7.55 -7.18
CA ALA A 37 -3.31 -7.50 -8.63
C ALA A 37 -3.94 -8.78 -9.20
N MET A 38 -3.59 -9.94 -8.63
CA MET A 38 -4.05 -11.24 -9.11
C MET A 38 -5.39 -11.68 -8.50
N ARG A 39 -5.65 -11.33 -7.23
CA ARG A 39 -6.79 -11.85 -6.44
C ARG A 39 -7.34 -10.81 -5.44
N GLY A 40 -7.44 -9.54 -5.84
CA GLY A 40 -7.81 -8.44 -4.94
C GLY A 40 -9.13 -8.63 -4.18
N GLN A 41 -10.16 -9.17 -4.83
CA GLN A 41 -11.46 -9.47 -4.20
C GLN A 41 -11.35 -10.49 -3.07
N ASP A 42 -10.47 -11.49 -3.20
CA ASP A 42 -10.24 -12.50 -2.16
C ASP A 42 -9.45 -11.90 -0.98
N ALA A 43 -8.52 -10.98 -1.27
CA ALA A 43 -7.58 -10.42 -0.29
C ALA A 43 -8.17 -9.27 0.54
N GLU A 44 -9.20 -8.59 0.04
CA GLU A 44 -9.74 -7.35 0.61
C GLU A 44 -10.10 -7.47 2.10
N SER A 45 -10.88 -8.50 2.47
CA SER A 45 -11.28 -8.71 3.86
C SER A 45 -10.08 -8.89 4.80
N SER A 46 -9.06 -9.61 4.35
CA SER A 46 -7.83 -9.83 5.12
C SER A 46 -6.99 -8.56 5.25
N LEU A 47 -6.90 -7.75 4.19
CA LEU A 47 -6.18 -6.47 4.21
C LEU A 47 -6.83 -5.44 5.13
N LEU A 48 -8.17 -5.37 5.14
CA LEU A 48 -8.93 -4.53 6.07
C LEU A 48 -8.69 -4.96 7.52
N LYS A 49 -8.82 -6.26 7.81
CA LYS A 49 -8.56 -6.82 9.15
C LYS A 49 -7.13 -6.56 9.62
N ALA A 50 -6.16 -6.59 8.72
CA ALA A 50 -4.75 -6.34 9.03
C ALA A 50 -4.39 -4.84 9.12
N ASN A 51 -5.34 -3.94 8.87
CA ASN A 51 -5.15 -2.50 8.86
C ASN A 51 -4.00 -2.05 7.93
N VAL A 52 -4.13 -2.42 6.64
CA VAL A 52 -3.11 -2.11 5.61
C VAL A 52 -2.88 -0.61 5.44
N GLY A 53 -3.90 0.22 5.62
CA GLY A 53 -3.79 1.68 5.56
C GLY A 53 -2.76 2.26 6.54
N GLU A 54 -2.79 1.83 7.80
CA GLU A 54 -1.81 2.22 8.82
C GLU A 54 -0.38 1.75 8.46
N ALA A 55 -0.26 0.55 7.90
CA ALA A 55 1.03 0.03 7.45
C ALA A 55 1.64 0.89 6.34
N ILE A 56 0.82 1.35 5.40
CA ILE A 56 1.24 2.23 4.30
C ILE A 56 1.68 3.60 4.86
N THR A 57 0.88 4.23 5.72
CA THR A 57 1.25 5.55 6.27
C THR A 57 2.50 5.51 7.12
N THR A 58 2.66 4.45 7.91
CA THR A 58 3.87 4.22 8.71
C THR A 58 5.10 4.07 7.81
N PHE A 59 5.01 3.27 6.75
CA PHE A 59 6.12 3.10 5.81
C PHE A 59 6.48 4.40 5.07
N LEU A 60 5.46 5.16 4.65
CA LEU A 60 5.63 6.45 3.96
C LEU A 60 6.13 7.59 4.87
N SER A 61 6.15 7.39 6.19
CA SER A 61 6.75 8.35 7.13
C SER A 61 8.26 8.53 6.91
N VAL A 62 8.91 7.51 6.33
CA VAL A 62 10.28 7.55 5.84
C VAL A 62 10.22 7.64 4.32
N THR A 63 11.06 8.47 3.70
CA THR A 63 11.12 8.55 2.23
C THR A 63 11.65 7.21 1.67
N PRO A 64 10.82 6.41 0.98
CA PRO A 64 11.26 5.14 0.44
C PRO A 64 12.03 5.35 -0.88
N PRO A 65 12.80 4.35 -1.34
CA PRO A 65 13.38 4.36 -2.68
C PRO A 65 12.30 4.51 -3.75
N ARG A 66 12.67 5.11 -4.89
CA ARG A 66 11.74 5.45 -5.99
C ARG A 66 10.93 4.23 -6.48
N GLU A 67 11.59 3.10 -6.65
CA GLU A 67 11.00 1.87 -7.16
C GLU A 67 9.94 1.32 -6.20
N VAL A 68 10.25 1.37 -4.89
CA VAL A 68 9.32 0.95 -3.85
C VAL A 68 8.14 1.92 -3.77
N PHE A 69 8.37 3.22 -3.92
CA PHE A 69 7.31 4.21 -3.95
C PHE A 69 6.35 4.00 -5.13
N HIS A 70 6.86 3.73 -6.34
CA HIS A 70 6.03 3.35 -7.48
C HIS A 70 5.18 2.11 -7.20
N ASN A 71 5.77 1.10 -6.55
CA ASN A 71 5.06 -0.11 -6.17
C ASN A 71 3.92 0.19 -5.18
N ILE A 72 4.15 1.07 -4.19
CA ILE A 72 3.11 1.52 -3.25
C ILE A 72 2.00 2.28 -3.98
N LEU A 73 2.33 3.16 -4.92
CA LEU A 73 1.32 3.90 -5.70
C LEU A 73 0.45 2.97 -6.53
N ALA A 74 1.04 2.00 -7.20
CA ALA A 74 0.31 0.98 -7.96
C ALA A 74 -0.61 0.18 -7.04
N PHE A 75 -0.10 -0.23 -5.87
CA PHE A 75 -0.87 -0.97 -4.88
C PHE A 75 -2.07 -0.18 -4.34
N VAL A 76 -1.83 1.07 -3.93
CA VAL A 76 -2.90 1.98 -3.45
C VAL A 76 -3.95 2.21 -4.55
N GLY A 77 -3.52 2.40 -5.80
CA GLY A 77 -4.44 2.58 -6.92
C GLY A 77 -5.31 1.35 -7.20
N GLN A 78 -4.78 0.14 -7.02
CA GLN A 78 -5.58 -1.08 -7.10
C GLN A 78 -6.60 -1.18 -5.98
N LEU A 79 -6.17 -0.93 -4.74
CA LEU A 79 -6.99 -0.98 -3.55
C LEU A 79 -8.17 0.02 -3.61
N ALA A 80 -7.91 1.22 -4.12
CA ALA A 80 -8.89 2.29 -4.12
C ALA A 80 -10.03 2.12 -5.15
N ASN A 81 -9.95 1.09 -6.01
CA ASN A 81 -11.07 0.64 -6.85
C ASN A 81 -12.23 0.05 -6.02
N SER A 82 -11.97 -0.48 -4.82
CA SER A 82 -13.03 -0.88 -3.88
C SER A 82 -13.48 0.29 -3.03
N GLY A 83 -14.80 0.40 -2.81
CA GLY A 83 -15.38 1.45 -1.96
C GLY A 83 -14.99 1.32 -0.48
N GLU A 84 -14.99 0.11 0.07
CA GLU A 84 -14.63 -0.13 1.47
C GLU A 84 -13.15 0.14 1.71
N MET A 85 -12.30 -0.34 0.81
CA MET A 85 -10.87 -0.12 0.89
C MET A 85 -10.49 1.35 0.68
N ARG A 86 -11.15 2.06 -0.24
CA ARG A 86 -10.96 3.50 -0.41
C ARG A 86 -11.27 4.26 0.88
N LYS A 87 -12.38 3.94 1.54
CA LYS A 87 -12.73 4.51 2.85
C LYS A 87 -11.63 4.23 3.88
N HIS A 88 -11.16 2.99 3.98
CA HIS A 88 -10.07 2.60 4.88
C HIS A 88 -8.78 3.40 4.64
N LEU A 89 -8.37 3.56 3.39
CA LEU A 89 -7.17 4.32 3.02
C LEU A 89 -7.28 5.81 3.38
N CYS A 90 -8.47 6.40 3.17
CA CYS A 90 -8.73 7.80 3.52
C CYS A 90 -8.74 8.01 5.04
N GLU A 91 -9.39 7.13 5.80
CA GLU A 91 -9.41 7.16 7.27
C GLU A 91 -8.02 6.98 7.87
N ALA A 92 -7.19 6.11 7.27
CA ALA A 92 -5.81 5.92 7.68
C ALA A 92 -4.87 7.09 7.29
N GLY A 93 -5.32 8.02 6.44
CA GLY A 93 -4.53 9.19 6.02
C GLY A 93 -3.51 8.92 4.91
N VAL A 94 -3.66 7.82 4.16
CA VAL A 94 -2.76 7.44 3.05
C VAL A 94 -2.63 8.54 1.98
N PRO A 95 -3.71 9.21 1.53
CA PRO A 95 -3.62 10.35 0.61
C PRO A 95 -2.64 11.44 1.06
N LYS A 96 -2.68 11.80 2.35
CA LYS A 96 -1.83 12.84 2.93
C LYS A 96 -0.38 12.37 3.00
N ALA A 97 -0.14 11.12 3.41
CA ALA A 97 1.19 10.54 3.46
C ALA A 97 1.85 10.51 2.06
N LEU A 98 1.11 10.12 1.02
CA LEU A 98 1.61 10.13 -0.36
C LEU A 98 2.01 11.54 -0.82
N TYR A 99 1.20 12.56 -0.50
CA TYR A 99 1.53 13.96 -0.79
C TYR A 99 2.79 14.44 -0.06
N SER A 100 2.97 14.04 1.20
CA SER A 100 4.17 14.41 1.96
C SER A 100 5.43 13.77 1.39
N SER A 101 5.36 12.52 0.90
CA SER A 101 6.52 11.83 0.33
C SER A 101 7.00 12.43 -1.00
N ILE A 102 6.12 13.03 -1.81
CA ILE A 102 6.49 13.67 -3.10
C ILE A 102 7.02 15.10 -2.98
N LEU A 103 7.05 15.69 -1.79
CA LEU A 103 7.69 17.01 -1.58
C LEU A 103 9.23 16.94 -1.71
N CYS A 104 9.81 15.75 -1.79
CA CYS A 104 11.20 15.57 -2.21
C CYS A 104 11.29 15.67 -3.75
N ASP A 105 12.13 16.57 -4.27
CA ASP A 105 12.35 16.83 -5.71
C ASP A 105 12.59 15.58 -6.57
N ALA A 106 13.03 14.47 -5.97
CA ALA A 106 13.28 13.20 -6.62
C ALA A 106 12.02 12.47 -7.13
N LEU A 107 10.80 12.91 -6.82
CA LEU A 107 9.54 12.22 -7.19
C LEU A 107 8.53 13.13 -7.91
N SER A 108 8.98 14.27 -8.45
CA SER A 108 8.11 15.26 -9.09
C SER A 108 7.30 14.71 -10.28
N ASP A 109 7.86 13.77 -11.05
CA ASP A 109 7.19 13.10 -12.18
C ASP A 109 5.94 12.28 -11.76
N LEU A 110 5.85 11.91 -10.48
CA LEU A 110 4.75 11.10 -9.93
C LEU A 110 3.61 11.93 -9.36
N LYS A 111 3.76 13.26 -9.34
CA LYS A 111 2.82 14.19 -8.73
C LYS A 111 1.40 14.05 -9.29
N ASP A 112 1.25 13.78 -10.58
CA ASP A 112 -0.05 13.59 -11.22
C ASP A 112 -0.74 12.31 -10.74
N GLN A 113 0.01 11.21 -10.59
CA GLN A 113 -0.53 9.95 -10.07
C GLN A 113 -0.94 10.08 -8.60
N VAL A 114 -0.11 10.73 -7.79
CA VAL A 114 -0.45 11.01 -6.38
C VAL A 114 -1.70 11.88 -6.28
N SER A 115 -1.80 12.94 -7.10
CA SER A 115 -2.95 13.85 -7.05
C SER A 115 -4.26 13.18 -7.41
N ARG A 116 -4.23 12.23 -8.35
CA ARG A 116 -5.40 11.40 -8.68
C ARG A 116 -5.80 10.47 -7.53
N LEU A 117 -4.83 9.87 -6.85
CA LEU A 117 -5.11 8.97 -5.73
C LEU A 117 -5.53 9.70 -4.45
N ALA A 118 -5.10 10.95 -4.30
CA ALA A 118 -5.39 11.73 -3.12
C ALA A 118 -6.71 12.50 -3.18
N THR A 119 -7.34 12.56 -4.36
CA THR A 119 -8.70 13.11 -4.58
C THR A 119 -9.79 12.04 -4.52
N MET A 120 -9.43 10.80 -4.18
CA MET A 120 -10.32 9.64 -4.09
C MET A 120 -11.26 9.67 -2.89
#